data_AF-G9YKP1-F1
#
_entry.id   AF-G9YKP1-F1
#
_cell.length_a   1.000
_cell.length_b   1.000
_cell.length_c   1.000
_cell.angle_alpha   90.00
_cell.angle_beta   90.00
_cell.angle_gamma   90.00
#
_symmetry.space_group_name_H-M   'P 1'
#
loop_
_entity.id
_entity.type
_entity.pdbx_description
1 polymer ?
#
loop_
_entity_poly.entity_id
_entity_poly.type
_entity_poly.pdbx_seq_one_letter_code
_entity_poly.pdbx_strand_id
1 'polypeptide(L)'
;MLKEQKLTEKELRGYRQWLSELDEESRGEQGTSRQAMDPDLWRIFDPKGNIGRQIYESYTDEALLEAVVVTMDHPGHKPRTYQLSPIRQVYLKQRFGNINKACWAARGFRKRLEEQKRWPPDWPERVSADGFRAYCERIGSPLTEREAELAERMCGLVRKSWHPPEEEEIPPELKKLFQKSDAPIKWPWS
;
A
#
# COMPACT_ATOMS: atom_id res chain seq x y z
N MET A 1 19.99 -34.62 19.42
CA MET A 1 19.57 -33.36 18.78
C MET A 1 18.60 -33.70 17.66
N LEU A 2 17.31 -33.36 17.79
CA LEU A 2 16.37 -33.48 16.67
C LEU A 2 16.77 -32.41 15.65
N LYS A 3 17.00 -32.81 14.39
CA LYS A 3 17.28 -31.86 13.31
C LYS A 3 16.09 -30.91 13.21
N GLU A 4 16.34 -29.60 13.31
CA GLU A 4 15.32 -28.60 13.03
C GLU A 4 14.87 -28.79 11.58
N GLN A 5 13.61 -29.22 11.39
CA GLN A 5 13.00 -29.32 10.08
C GLN A 5 12.96 -27.92 9.47
N LYS A 6 13.70 -27.70 8.39
CA LYS A 6 13.68 -26.44 7.64
C LYS A 6 12.61 -26.52 6.56
N LEU A 7 11.67 -25.58 6.57
CA LEU A 7 10.64 -25.46 5.55
C LEU A 7 11.25 -25.03 4.22
N THR A 8 10.73 -25.61 3.14
CA THR A 8 10.96 -25.14 1.77
C THR A 8 10.16 -23.87 1.49
N GLU A 9 10.55 -23.10 0.48
CA GLU A 9 9.79 -21.92 0.06
C GLU A 9 8.35 -22.28 -0.38
N LYS A 10 8.13 -23.48 -0.94
CA LYS A 10 6.80 -23.95 -1.32
C LYS A 10 5.92 -24.14 -0.08
N GLU A 11 6.45 -24.76 0.97
CA GLU A 11 5.73 -24.96 2.23
C GLU A 11 5.46 -23.62 2.92
N LEU A 12 6.46 -22.72 2.97
CA LEU A 12 6.27 -21.37 3.50
C LEU A 12 5.14 -20.63 2.78
N ARG A 13 5.11 -20.66 1.45
CA ARG A 13 4.00 -20.07 0.69
C ARG A 13 2.66 -20.71 1.04
N GLY A 14 2.59 -22.03 1.20
CA GLY A 14 1.38 -22.73 1.63
C GLY A 14 0.89 -22.27 3.00
N TYR A 15 1.77 -22.17 4.00
CA TYR A 15 1.41 -21.65 5.32
C TYR A 15 0.99 -20.18 5.28
N ARG A 16 1.67 -19.35 4.48
CA ARG A 16 1.30 -17.93 4.31
C ARG A 16 -0.08 -17.79 3.67
N GLN A 17 -0.40 -18.63 2.68
CA GLN A 17 -1.71 -18.69 2.06
C GLN A 17 -2.77 -19.12 3.08
N TRP A 18 -2.52 -20.18 3.84
CA TRP A 18 -3.45 -20.64 4.87
C TRP A 18 -3.75 -19.55 5.90
N LEU A 19 -2.73 -18.79 6.33
CA LEU A 19 -2.95 -17.67 7.25
C LEU A 19 -3.78 -16.54 6.63
N SER A 20 -3.74 -16.34 5.31
CA SER A 20 -4.63 -15.40 4.60
C SER A 20 -6.06 -15.93 4.52
N GLU A 21 -6.25 -17.24 4.30
CA GLU A 21 -7.57 -17.88 4.31
C GLU A 21 -8.23 -17.74 5.70
N LEU A 22 -7.45 -17.92 6.78
CA LEU A 22 -7.92 -17.66 8.15
C LEU A 22 -8.34 -16.19 8.38
N ASP A 23 -7.67 -15.23 7.75
CA ASP A 23 -8.05 -13.82 7.80
C ASP A 23 -9.37 -13.57 7.02
N GLU A 24 -9.63 -14.30 5.94
CA GLU A 24 -10.89 -14.22 5.18
C GLU A 24 -12.07 -14.85 5.93
N GLU A 25 -11.88 -16.03 6.52
CA GLU A 25 -12.85 -16.67 7.42
C GLU A 25 -13.24 -15.71 8.54
N SER A 26 -12.24 -15.03 9.12
CA SER A 26 -12.45 -14.05 10.18
C SER A 26 -13.29 -12.83 9.77
N ARG A 27 -13.35 -12.50 8.48
CA ARG A 27 -14.21 -11.42 7.97
C ARG A 27 -15.66 -11.85 7.82
N GLY A 28 -15.90 -13.13 7.52
CA GLY A 28 -17.22 -13.71 7.29
C GLY A 28 -18.03 -13.92 8.57
N GLU A 29 -17.38 -14.12 9.70
CA GLU A 29 -17.99 -14.39 11.02
C GLU A 29 -18.62 -13.14 11.69
N GLN A 30 -19.23 -12.23 10.93
CA GLN A 30 -19.73 -10.96 11.45
C GLN A 30 -20.68 -11.12 12.66
N GLY A 31 -20.17 -10.70 13.83
CA GLY A 31 -20.97 -10.35 14.99
C GLY A 31 -20.68 -11.21 16.23
N THR A 32 -20.11 -10.58 17.26
CA THR A 32 -20.24 -10.92 18.70
C THR A 32 -19.18 -11.73 19.44
N SER A 33 -18.14 -12.32 18.83
CA SER A 33 -17.11 -13.02 19.63
C SER A 33 -15.68 -12.57 19.34
N ARG A 34 -14.91 -12.29 20.41
CA ARG A 34 -13.46 -12.36 20.35
C ARG A 34 -13.12 -13.76 19.86
N GLN A 35 -12.55 -13.88 18.66
CA GLN A 35 -12.11 -15.17 18.14
C GLN A 35 -11.13 -15.80 19.13
N ALA A 36 -11.48 -16.98 19.61
CA ALA A 36 -10.59 -17.77 20.43
C ALA A 36 -9.45 -18.30 19.53
N MET A 37 -8.24 -18.36 20.10
CA MET A 37 -7.13 -19.03 19.42
C MET A 37 -7.40 -20.54 19.43
N ASP A 38 -7.51 -21.15 18.25
CA ASP A 38 -7.53 -22.60 18.13
C ASP A 38 -6.16 -23.17 18.58
N PRO A 39 -6.11 -24.04 19.60
CA PRO A 39 -4.86 -24.63 20.09
C PRO A 39 -4.08 -25.43 19.05
N ASP A 40 -4.77 -26.10 18.11
CA ASP A 40 -4.14 -26.92 17.08
C ASP A 40 -3.50 -26.04 16.01
N LEU A 41 -4.17 -24.96 15.61
CA LEU A 41 -3.58 -23.94 14.75
C LEU A 41 -2.41 -23.24 15.45
N TRP A 42 -2.56 -22.89 16.73
CA TRP A 42 -1.51 -22.23 17.50
C TRP A 42 -0.24 -23.09 17.56
N ARG A 43 -0.36 -24.40 17.75
CA ARG A 43 0.79 -25.31 17.77
C ARG A 43 1.62 -25.26 16.48
N ILE A 44 1.00 -24.95 15.35
CA ILE A 44 1.67 -24.82 14.05
C ILE A 44 2.29 -23.43 13.88
N PHE A 45 1.53 -22.39 14.18
CA PHE A 45 1.90 -21.01 13.87
C PHE A 45 2.62 -20.25 15.00
N ASP A 46 2.75 -20.84 16.19
CA ASP A 46 3.44 -20.22 17.33
C ASP A 46 4.86 -19.78 16.93
N PRO A 47 5.19 -18.48 16.94
CA PRO A 47 6.49 -17.96 16.55
C PRO A 47 7.62 -18.42 17.49
N LYS A 48 7.32 -19.03 18.63
CA LYS A 48 8.30 -19.66 19.52
C LYS A 48 8.65 -21.09 19.10
N GLY A 49 7.73 -21.79 18.43
CA GLY A 49 7.92 -23.14 17.90
C GLY A 49 8.81 -23.16 16.65
N ASN A 50 9.37 -24.33 16.32
CA ASN A 50 10.29 -24.46 15.17
C ASN A 50 9.64 -24.05 13.83
N ILE A 51 8.48 -24.62 13.52
CA ILE A 51 7.74 -24.35 12.27
C ILE A 51 7.16 -22.93 12.28
N GLY A 52 6.45 -22.56 13.34
CA GLY A 52 5.82 -21.24 13.45
C GLY A 52 6.83 -20.08 13.43
N ARG A 53 8.03 -20.27 13.99
CA ARG A 53 9.12 -19.29 13.86
C ARG A 53 9.51 -19.06 12.41
N GLN A 54 9.73 -20.14 11.65
CA GLN A 54 10.09 -20.02 10.23
C GLN A 54 8.99 -19.34 9.43
N ILE A 55 7.72 -19.65 9.69
CA ILE A 55 6.58 -18.98 9.06
C ILE A 55 6.59 -17.48 9.42
N TYR A 56 6.72 -17.13 10.70
CA TYR A 56 6.77 -15.74 11.17
C TYR A 56 7.92 -14.94 10.56
N GLU A 57 9.13 -15.48 10.61
CA GLU A 57 10.35 -14.83 10.10
C GLU A 57 10.33 -14.70 8.57
N SER A 58 9.56 -15.55 7.89
CA SER A 58 9.37 -15.46 6.45
C SER A 58 8.63 -14.18 6.03
N TYR A 59 7.89 -13.51 6.92
CA TYR A 59 7.21 -12.27 6.59
C TYR A 59 8.11 -11.03 6.73
N THR A 60 8.11 -10.19 5.69
CA THR A 60 8.57 -8.80 5.80
C THR A 60 7.57 -7.97 6.59
N ASP A 61 8.01 -6.80 7.05
CA ASP A 61 7.14 -5.85 7.73
C ASP A 61 6.01 -5.40 6.79
N GLU A 62 6.32 -5.12 5.53
CA GLU A 62 5.36 -4.72 4.50
C GLU A 62 4.27 -5.78 4.29
N ALA A 63 4.65 -7.06 4.19
CA ALA A 63 3.70 -8.14 3.98
C ALA A 63 2.73 -8.32 5.16
N LEU A 64 3.20 -8.07 6.40
CA LEU A 64 2.31 -8.06 7.58
C LEU A 64 1.39 -6.83 7.58
N LEU A 65 1.91 -5.67 7.20
CA LEU A 65 1.13 -4.43 7.15
C LEU A 65 0.10 -4.44 6.01
N GLU A 66 0.37 -5.10 4.88
CA GLU A 66 -0.57 -5.25 3.78
C GLU A 66 -1.88 -5.92 4.24
N ALA A 67 -1.79 -6.98 5.04
CA ALA A 67 -2.97 -7.63 5.62
C ALA A 67 -3.81 -6.65 6.47
N VAL A 68 -3.16 -5.74 7.22
CA VAL A 68 -3.84 -4.68 7.99
C VAL A 68 -4.49 -3.66 7.05
N VAL A 69 -3.80 -3.25 5.98
CA VAL A 69 -4.31 -2.28 5.01
C VAL A 69 -5.58 -2.78 4.33
N VAL A 70 -5.66 -4.07 3.99
CA VAL A 70 -6.86 -4.68 3.39
C VAL A 70 -8.11 -4.54 4.28
N THR A 71 -7.94 -4.42 5.60
CA THR A 71 -9.07 -4.21 6.54
C THR A 71 -9.59 -2.77 6.58
N MET A 72 -8.98 -1.84 5.84
CA MET A 72 -9.32 -0.41 5.82
C MET A 72 -10.16 -0.06 4.59
N ASP A 73 -11.47 0.17 4.76
CA ASP A 73 -12.38 0.50 3.64
C ASP A 73 -11.91 1.70 2.79
N HIS A 74 -11.48 2.79 3.44
CA HIS A 74 -11.12 4.05 2.79
C HIS A 74 -9.89 4.68 3.45
N PRO A 75 -9.18 5.62 2.77
CA PRO A 75 -8.06 6.34 3.36
C PRO A 75 -8.48 7.01 4.68
N GLY A 76 -7.64 6.91 5.71
CA GLY A 76 -7.90 7.50 7.04
C GLY A 76 -8.78 6.68 7.99
N HIS A 77 -9.50 5.65 7.51
CA HIS A 77 -10.28 4.78 8.40
C HIS A 77 -9.40 4.00 9.36
N LYS A 78 -9.94 3.65 10.54
CA LYS A 78 -9.25 2.79 11.50
C LYS A 78 -9.22 1.36 10.96
N PRO A 79 -8.04 0.70 10.89
CA PRO A 79 -7.99 -0.71 10.53
C PRO A 79 -8.86 -1.55 11.45
N ARG A 80 -9.63 -2.46 10.86
CA ARG A 80 -10.49 -3.39 11.60
C ARG A 80 -9.70 -4.65 11.91
N THR A 81 -8.82 -4.55 12.89
CA THR A 81 -7.92 -5.66 13.26
C THR A 81 -8.64 -6.90 13.82
N TYR A 82 -9.91 -6.77 14.20
CA TYR A 82 -10.76 -7.92 14.53
C TYR A 82 -11.13 -8.77 13.31
N GLN A 83 -10.94 -8.26 12.09
CA GLN A 83 -11.07 -8.99 10.83
C GLN A 83 -9.80 -9.76 10.46
N LEU A 84 -8.79 -9.78 11.35
CA LEU A 84 -7.57 -10.55 11.19
C LEU A 84 -7.61 -11.72 12.17
N SER A 85 -7.11 -12.86 11.73
CA SER A 85 -6.96 -14.04 12.56
C SER A 85 -6.19 -13.72 13.86
N PRO A 86 -6.48 -14.43 14.96
CA PRO A 86 -5.75 -14.25 16.22
C PRO A 86 -4.23 -14.43 16.05
N ILE A 87 -3.82 -15.31 15.13
CA ILE A 87 -2.41 -15.56 14.80
C ILE A 87 -1.77 -14.32 14.15
N ARG A 88 -2.42 -13.73 13.14
CA ARG A 88 -1.95 -12.49 12.50
C ARG A 88 -1.82 -11.36 13.52
N GLN A 89 -2.79 -11.24 14.43
CA GLN A 89 -2.73 -10.25 15.50
C GLN A 89 -1.52 -10.46 16.43
N VAL A 90 -1.13 -11.71 16.72
CA VAL A 90 0.10 -12.00 17.49
C VAL A 90 1.33 -11.59 16.71
N TYR A 91 1.43 -11.92 15.42
CA TYR A 91 2.58 -11.54 14.59
C TYR A 91 2.77 -10.02 14.54
N LEU A 92 1.67 -9.28 14.39
CA LEU A 92 1.69 -7.81 14.42
C LEU A 92 2.12 -7.26 15.78
N LYS A 93 1.61 -7.80 16.89
CA LYS A 93 2.06 -7.40 18.23
C LYS A 93 3.54 -7.69 18.45
N GLN A 94 4.03 -8.84 17.97
CA GLN A 94 5.43 -9.20 18.13
C GLN A 94 6.35 -8.32 17.27
N ARG A 95 5.97 -8.03 16.03
CA ARG A 95 6.80 -7.22 15.11
C ARG A 95 6.80 -5.73 15.45
N PHE A 96 5.64 -5.18 15.81
CA PHE A 96 5.46 -3.73 16.01
C PHE A 96 5.28 -3.34 17.50
N GLY A 97 5.40 -4.29 18.42
CA GLY A 97 5.26 -4.14 19.87
C GLY A 97 3.80 -4.14 20.36
N ASN A 98 2.87 -3.55 19.61
CA ASN A 98 1.43 -3.67 19.88
C ASN A 98 0.59 -3.36 18.63
N ILE A 99 -0.72 -3.66 18.71
CA ILE A 99 -1.66 -3.46 17.60
C ILE A 99 -1.79 -1.98 17.21
N ASN A 100 -1.76 -1.04 18.15
CA ASN A 100 -1.89 0.38 17.81
C ASN A 100 -0.70 0.88 16.97
N LYS A 101 0.52 0.44 17.32
CA LYS A 101 1.74 0.72 16.54
C LYS A 101 1.67 0.07 15.16
N ALA A 102 1.19 -1.17 15.07
CA ALA A 102 0.95 -1.82 13.78
C ALA A 102 -0.06 -1.05 12.91
N CYS A 103 -1.18 -0.59 13.48
CA CYS A 103 -2.17 0.23 12.77
C CYS A 103 -1.58 1.57 12.30
N TRP A 104 -0.75 2.22 13.11
CA TRP A 104 -0.07 3.46 12.72
C TRP A 104 0.92 3.22 11.58
N ALA A 105 1.73 2.16 11.67
CA ALA A 105 2.64 1.75 10.60
C ALA A 105 1.89 1.40 9.31
N ALA A 106 0.74 0.71 9.40
CA ALA A 106 -0.10 0.37 8.25
C ALA A 106 -0.66 1.61 7.54
N ARG A 107 -1.05 2.65 8.30
CA ARG A 107 -1.48 3.94 7.72
C ARG A 107 -0.35 4.61 6.95
N GLY A 108 0.85 4.65 7.52
CA GLY A 108 2.04 5.18 6.84
C GLY A 108 2.39 4.37 5.60
N PHE A 109 2.33 3.04 5.69
CA PHE A 109 2.58 2.14 4.57
C PHE A 109 1.56 2.33 3.43
N ARG A 110 0.26 2.42 3.74
CA ARG A 110 -0.78 2.75 2.77
C ARG A 110 -0.52 4.09 2.07
N LYS A 111 -0.17 5.12 2.84
CA LYS A 111 0.18 6.44 2.28
C LYS A 111 1.34 6.31 1.28
N ARG A 112 2.39 5.56 1.62
CA ARG A 112 3.51 5.27 0.70
C ARG A 112 3.06 4.52 -0.55
N LEU A 113 2.16 3.55 -0.44
CA LEU A 113 1.62 2.83 -1.60
C LEU A 113 0.80 3.76 -2.51
N GLU A 114 0.00 4.65 -1.93
CA GLU A 114 -0.77 5.66 -2.68
C GLU A 114 0.18 6.67 -3.36
N GLU A 115 1.24 7.10 -2.67
CA GLU A 115 2.29 7.96 -3.22
C GLU A 115 3.06 7.28 -4.34
N GLN A 116 3.46 6.01 -4.21
CA GLN A 116 4.12 5.26 -5.28
C GLN A 116 3.22 5.04 -6.50
N LYS A 117 1.91 4.87 -6.30
CA LYS A 117 0.94 4.84 -7.41
C LYS A 117 0.80 6.19 -8.09
N ARG A 118 0.87 7.28 -7.31
CA ARG A 118 0.80 8.65 -7.84
C ARG A 118 2.10 9.06 -8.54
N TRP A 119 3.23 8.59 -8.03
CA TRP A 119 4.58 8.94 -8.43
C TRP A 119 5.44 7.66 -8.51
N PRO A 120 5.34 6.90 -9.61
CA PRO A 120 6.17 5.72 -9.84
C PRO A 120 7.66 6.05 -9.78
N PRO A 121 8.58 5.15 -9.38
CA PRO A 121 9.99 5.49 -9.21
C PRO A 121 10.67 6.15 -10.43
N ASP A 122 10.21 5.84 -11.64
CA ASP A 122 10.67 6.37 -12.92
C ASP A 122 9.90 7.61 -13.40
N TRP A 123 8.96 8.13 -12.60
CA TRP A 123 8.18 9.33 -12.92
C TRP A 123 9.05 10.54 -13.35
N PRO A 124 10.24 10.80 -12.76
CA PRO A 124 11.05 11.95 -13.15
C PRO A 124 11.56 11.85 -14.60
N GLU A 125 11.84 10.64 -15.07
CA GLU A 125 12.28 10.40 -16.45
C GLU A 125 11.13 10.57 -17.46
N ARG A 126 9.88 10.41 -17.01
CA ARG A 126 8.67 10.58 -17.84
C ARG A 126 8.26 12.03 -18.03
N VAL A 127 8.76 12.94 -17.18
CA VAL A 127 8.41 14.36 -17.24
C VAL A 127 8.82 14.90 -18.61
N SER A 128 7.85 15.32 -19.42
CA SER A 128 8.09 15.97 -20.71
C SER A 128 6.93 16.86 -21.14
N ALA A 129 7.27 17.96 -21.81
CA ALA A 129 6.29 18.88 -22.37
C ALA A 129 5.49 18.22 -23.50
N ASP A 130 6.16 17.46 -24.36
CA ASP A 130 5.50 16.72 -25.44
C ASP A 130 4.54 15.65 -24.89
N GLY A 131 4.97 14.90 -23.87
CA GLY A 131 4.10 13.94 -23.18
C GLY A 131 2.92 14.61 -22.48
N PHE A 132 3.12 15.79 -21.89
CA PHE A 132 2.05 16.59 -21.31
C PHE A 132 1.04 17.04 -22.38
N ARG A 133 1.53 17.55 -23.52
CA ARG A 133 0.69 17.98 -24.64
C ARG A 133 -0.12 16.81 -25.20
N ALA A 134 0.52 15.67 -25.45
CA ALA A 134 -0.13 14.45 -25.93
C ALA A 134 -1.20 13.92 -24.94
N TYR A 135 -0.94 14.02 -23.64
CA TYR A 135 -1.94 13.70 -22.62
C TYR A 135 -3.17 14.61 -22.72
N CYS A 136 -2.94 15.93 -22.80
CA CYS A 136 -3.99 16.93 -22.92
C CYS A 136 -4.85 16.73 -24.19
N GLU A 137 -4.24 16.41 -25.33
CA GLU A 137 -4.95 16.04 -26.56
C GLU A 137 -5.80 14.78 -26.35
N ARG A 138 -5.23 13.73 -25.74
CA ARG A 138 -5.94 12.47 -25.49
C ARG A 138 -7.15 12.62 -24.58
N ILE A 139 -7.12 13.54 -23.62
CA ILE A 139 -8.26 13.83 -22.72
C ILE A 139 -9.21 14.90 -23.30
N GLY A 140 -9.09 15.23 -24.59
CA GLY A 140 -9.98 16.18 -25.28
C GLY A 140 -9.85 17.62 -24.78
N SER A 141 -8.68 17.99 -24.24
CA SER A 141 -8.39 19.33 -23.72
C SER A 141 -7.06 19.84 -24.28
N PRO A 142 -6.95 20.04 -25.61
CA PRO A 142 -5.70 20.47 -26.23
C PRO A 142 -5.25 21.81 -25.66
N LEU A 143 -3.94 21.95 -25.47
CA LEU A 143 -3.36 23.17 -24.93
C LEU A 143 -3.37 24.29 -25.96
N THR A 144 -3.71 25.50 -25.51
CA THR A 144 -3.36 26.73 -26.23
C THR A 144 -1.84 26.95 -26.21
N GLU A 145 -1.34 27.82 -27.08
CA GLU A 145 0.08 28.17 -27.14
C GLU A 145 0.62 28.66 -25.80
N ARG A 146 -0.13 29.54 -25.12
CA ARG A 146 0.21 30.04 -23.77
C ARG A 146 0.25 28.93 -22.72
N GLU A 147 -0.69 27.99 -22.76
CA GLU A 147 -0.71 26.85 -21.83
C GLU A 147 0.43 25.88 -22.11
N ALA A 148 0.80 25.69 -23.38
CA ALA A 148 1.94 24.89 -23.78
C ALA A 148 3.26 25.46 -23.22
N GLU A 149 3.48 26.78 -23.31
CA GLU A 149 4.66 27.42 -22.71
C GLU A 149 4.71 27.29 -21.17
N LEU A 150 3.54 27.36 -20.52
CA LEU A 150 3.44 27.15 -19.07
C LEU A 150 3.75 25.70 -18.70
N ALA A 151 3.25 24.73 -19.47
CA ALA A 151 3.54 23.32 -19.28
C ALA A 151 5.03 23.02 -19.49
N GLU A 152 5.67 23.62 -20.51
CA GLU A 152 7.12 23.51 -20.75
C GLU A 152 7.94 24.02 -19.57
N ARG A 153 7.63 25.22 -19.07
CA ARG A 153 8.29 25.80 -17.89
C ARG A 153 8.14 24.92 -16.66
N MET A 154 6.92 24.44 -16.40
CA MET A 154 6.62 23.55 -15.28
C MET A 154 7.39 22.23 -15.39
N CYS A 155 7.37 21.56 -16.55
CA CYS A 155 8.17 20.35 -16.79
C CYS A 155 9.65 20.59 -16.54
N GLY A 156 10.17 21.74 -16.97
CA GLY A 156 11.56 22.14 -16.74
C GLY A 156 11.91 22.33 -15.26
N LEU A 157 11.01 22.93 -14.48
CA LEU A 157 11.19 23.08 -13.02
C LEU A 157 11.17 21.73 -12.31
N VAL A 158 10.20 20.89 -12.63
CA VAL A 158 10.03 19.56 -12.04
C VAL A 158 11.24 18.66 -12.31
N ARG A 159 11.77 18.66 -13.54
CA ARG A 159 13.00 17.93 -13.87
C ARG A 159 14.22 18.43 -13.09
N LYS A 160 14.29 19.72 -12.79
CA LYS A 160 15.40 20.31 -12.03
C LYS A 160 15.28 20.02 -10.54
N SER A 161 14.08 20.12 -9.99
CA SER A 161 13.84 19.93 -8.56
C SER A 161 13.80 18.46 -8.17
N TRP A 162 13.45 17.55 -9.09
CA TRP A 162 13.10 16.16 -8.79
C TRP A 162 11.93 16.04 -7.80
N HIS A 163 11.11 17.08 -7.71
CA HIS A 163 9.93 17.12 -6.85
C HIS A 163 8.69 17.30 -7.71
N PRO A 164 7.65 16.49 -7.48
CA PRO A 164 6.37 16.71 -8.15
C PRO A 164 5.79 18.06 -7.74
N PRO A 165 5.09 18.76 -8.65
CA PRO A 165 4.56 20.08 -8.35
C PRO A 165 3.46 20.00 -7.29
N GLU A 166 3.56 20.86 -6.27
CA GLU A 166 2.50 21.09 -5.30
C GLU A 166 1.32 21.83 -5.96
N GLU A 167 0.13 21.77 -5.37
CA GLU A 167 -1.06 22.37 -5.97
C GLU A 167 -0.91 23.88 -6.13
N GLU A 168 -0.21 24.54 -5.22
CA GLU A 168 0.11 25.95 -5.21
C GLU A 168 1.06 26.34 -6.36
N GLU A 169 1.88 25.41 -6.83
CA GLU A 169 2.87 25.62 -7.89
C GLU A 169 2.28 25.47 -9.30
N ILE A 170 1.07 24.92 -9.41
CA ILE A 170 0.38 24.73 -10.70
C ILE A 170 -0.16 26.09 -11.16
N PRO A 171 0.21 26.57 -12.37
CA PRO A 171 -0.40 27.77 -12.95
C PRO A 171 -1.93 27.65 -13.00
N PRO A 172 -2.70 28.69 -12.64
CA PRO A 172 -4.17 28.66 -12.69
C PRO A 172 -4.73 28.22 -14.04
N GLU A 173 -4.06 28.60 -15.13
CA GLU A 173 -4.41 28.19 -16.49
C GLU A 173 -4.27 26.69 -16.73
N LEU A 174 -3.38 25.99 -16.02
CA LEU A 174 -3.24 24.54 -16.09
C LEU A 174 -4.11 23.83 -15.05
N LYS A 175 -4.41 24.46 -13.90
CA LYS A 175 -5.27 23.88 -12.85
C LYS A 175 -6.63 23.41 -13.38
N LYS A 176 -7.25 24.19 -14.28
CA LYS A 176 -8.55 23.86 -14.89
C LYS A 176 -8.54 22.52 -15.66
N LEU A 177 -7.38 22.06 -16.13
CA LEU A 177 -7.23 20.78 -16.83
C LEU A 177 -7.39 19.59 -15.88
N PHE A 178 -7.10 19.81 -14.59
CA PHE A 178 -7.12 18.78 -13.55
C PHE A 178 -8.38 18.80 -12.69
N GLN A 179 -9.21 19.85 -12.79
CA GLN A 179 -10.44 20.04 -12.02
C GLN A 179 -11.70 19.43 -12.68
N LYS A 180 -11.57 18.74 -13.81
CA LYS A 180 -12.72 18.19 -14.56
C LYS A 180 -13.37 16.94 -13.91
N SER A 181 -12.87 16.47 -12.77
CA SER A 181 -13.43 15.33 -12.05
C SER A 181 -13.18 15.42 -10.54
N ASP A 182 -14.07 14.88 -9.72
CA ASP A 182 -13.86 14.67 -8.27
C ASP A 182 -12.73 13.65 -7.96
N ALA A 183 -12.09 13.09 -8.99
CA ALA A 183 -10.96 12.19 -8.85
C ALA A 183 -9.65 12.96 -8.58
N PRO A 184 -8.69 12.35 -7.88
CA PRO A 184 -7.36 12.94 -7.68
C PRO A 184 -6.72 13.31 -9.01
N ILE A 185 -5.95 14.40 -9.02
CA ILE A 185 -5.17 14.87 -10.17
C ILE A 185 -4.34 13.71 -10.74
N LYS A 186 -4.69 13.28 -11.96
CA LYS A 186 -3.88 12.34 -12.74
C LYS A 186 -2.88 13.13 -13.56
N TRP A 187 -1.60 12.92 -13.28
CA TRP A 187 -0.53 13.59 -13.97
C TRP A 187 -0.20 12.85 -15.27
N PRO A 188 0.29 13.56 -16.30
CA PRO A 188 0.77 12.91 -17.53
C PRO A 188 1.97 11.96 -17.28
N TRP A 189 2.59 12.06 -16.12
CA TRP A 189 3.80 11.33 -15.73
C TRP A 189 3.54 10.26 -14.67
N SER A 190 2.30 10.15 -14.16
CA SER A 190 1.85 9.12 -13.19
C SER A 190 1.46 7.83 -13.89
#